data_AF-A0A9D8RU81-F1
#
_entry.id   AF-A0A9D8RU81-F1
#
_cell.length_a   1.000
_cell.length_b   1.000
_cell.length_c   1.000
_cell.angle_alpha   90.00
_cell.angle_beta   90.00
_cell.angle_gamma   90.00
#
_symmetry.space_group_name_H-M   'P 1'
#
loop_
_entity.id
_entity.type
_entity.pdbx_description
1 polymer ?
#
loop_
_entity_poly.entity_id
_entity_poly.type
_entity_poly.pdbx_seq_one_letter_code
_entity_poly.pdbx_strand_id
1 'polypeptide(L)'
;MTLIKLKCILNIVKDNIKRRFHKMQAIPEWIMALDEEDLKFIKNFILASGSLKEIATLYGVTYPTVRLRLDRLIQKINITESAENEPFVTLVKRLALDDKLDYDTAKLIITEYRKEKS
;
A
#
# COMPACT_ATOMS: atom_id res chain seq x y z
N MET A 1 -30.83 17.04 -31.59
CA MET A 1 -30.19 15.73 -31.29
C MET A 1 -28.66 15.83 -31.42
N THR A 2 -27.99 16.73 -30.70
CA THR A 2 -26.54 16.99 -30.89
C THR A 2 -25.78 17.39 -29.63
N LEU A 3 -26.41 17.99 -28.61
CA LEU A 3 -25.72 18.40 -27.37
C LEU A 3 -25.56 17.28 -26.33
N ILE A 4 -26.51 16.35 -26.23
CA ILE A 4 -26.46 15.25 -25.23
C ILE A 4 -25.36 14.25 -25.58
N LYS A 5 -25.21 13.88 -26.88
CA LYS A 5 -24.11 13.02 -27.34
C LYS A 5 -22.74 13.67 -27.11
N LEU A 6 -22.61 14.99 -27.36
CA LEU A 6 -21.36 15.71 -27.14
C LEU A 6 -21.02 15.81 -25.64
N LYS A 7 -22.01 16.03 -24.77
CA LYS A 7 -21.84 16.03 -23.31
C LYS A 7 -21.50 14.63 -22.77
N CYS A 8 -22.09 13.56 -23.33
CA CYS A 8 -21.71 12.18 -23.03
C CYS A 8 -20.27 11.87 -23.47
N ILE A 9 -19.86 12.28 -24.67
CA ILE A 9 -18.48 12.08 -25.15
C ILE A 9 -17.51 12.86 -24.27
N LEU A 10 -17.84 14.10 -23.88
CA LEU A 10 -17.01 14.89 -22.96
C LEU A 10 -16.91 14.24 -21.58
N ASN A 11 -18.01 13.64 -21.06
CA ASN A 11 -17.99 12.93 -19.78
C ASN A 11 -17.22 11.62 -19.86
N ILE A 12 -17.34 10.87 -20.97
CA ILE A 12 -16.59 9.64 -21.23
C ILE A 12 -15.10 9.92 -21.40
N VAL A 13 -14.72 11.04 -22.04
CA VAL A 13 -13.33 11.48 -22.16
C VAL A 13 -12.79 11.95 -20.81
N LYS A 14 -13.57 12.69 -20.02
CA LYS A 14 -13.20 13.05 -18.63
C LYS A 14 -13.03 11.82 -17.74
N ASP A 15 -13.93 10.84 -17.83
CA ASP A 15 -13.81 9.57 -17.12
C ASP A 15 -12.63 8.73 -17.63
N ASN A 16 -12.34 8.74 -18.93
CA ASN A 16 -11.17 8.06 -19.48
C ASN A 16 -9.88 8.71 -19.01
N ILE A 17 -9.80 10.04 -18.95
CA ILE A 17 -8.64 10.75 -18.41
C ILE A 17 -8.50 10.48 -16.91
N LYS A 18 -9.60 10.46 -16.15
CA LYS A 18 -9.60 10.11 -14.71
C LYS A 18 -9.19 8.65 -14.46
N ARG A 19 -9.63 7.70 -15.30
CA ARG A 19 -9.18 6.29 -15.27
C ARG A 19 -7.74 6.11 -15.75
N ARG A 20 -7.26 6.94 -16.69
CA ARG A 20 -5.88 6.89 -17.20
C ARG A 20 -4.87 7.45 -16.19
N PHE A 21 -5.28 8.41 -15.36
CA PHE A 21 -4.52 8.86 -14.19
C PHE A 21 -4.46 7.82 -13.06
N HIS A 22 -5.49 6.98 -12.90
CA HIS A 22 -5.44 5.81 -12.00
C HIS A 22 -4.41 4.73 -12.43
N LYS A 23 -3.82 4.87 -13.62
CA LYS A 23 -2.76 4.01 -14.15
C LYS A 23 -1.36 4.64 -14.01
N MET A 24 -1.23 5.75 -13.30
CA MET A 24 0.05 6.19 -12.76
C MET A 24 0.21 5.43 -11.45
N GLN A 25 1.13 4.47 -11.43
CA GLN A 25 1.31 3.47 -10.39
C GLN A 25 1.09 4.06 -9.00
N ALA A 26 -0.01 3.68 -8.34
CA ALA A 26 -0.17 3.93 -6.92
C ALA A 26 1.00 3.20 -6.25
N ILE A 27 2.00 3.95 -5.81
CA ILE A 27 3.12 3.40 -5.06
C ILE A 27 2.49 2.71 -3.85
N PRO A 28 2.65 1.38 -3.70
CA PRO A 28 2.08 0.65 -2.58
C PRO A 28 2.37 1.35 -1.25
N GLU A 29 1.40 1.37 -0.33
CA GLU A 29 1.56 2.05 0.97
C GLU A 29 2.77 1.50 1.75
N TRP A 30 3.10 0.22 1.58
CA TRP A 30 4.29 -0.38 2.18
C TRP A 30 5.59 0.25 1.67
N ILE A 31 5.68 0.68 0.41
CA ILE A 31 6.87 1.40 -0.11
C ILE A 31 6.91 2.81 0.47
N MET A 32 5.75 3.47 0.60
CA MET A 32 5.67 4.81 1.19
C MET A 32 6.01 4.83 2.69
N ALA A 33 5.84 3.70 3.38
CA ALA A 33 6.17 3.56 4.80
C ALA A 33 7.66 3.29 5.05
N LEU A 34 8.47 3.01 4.02
CA LEU A 34 9.89 2.74 4.16
C LEU A 34 10.71 4.03 4.14
N ASP A 35 11.75 4.07 4.98
CA ASP A 35 12.68 5.20 5.03
C ASP A 35 13.71 5.10 3.88
N GLU A 36 14.42 6.18 3.55
CA GLU A 36 15.44 6.17 2.49
C GLU A 36 16.54 5.12 2.73
N GLU A 37 16.91 4.91 4.00
CA GLU A 37 17.88 3.88 4.37
C GLU A 37 17.37 2.46 4.10
N ASP A 38 16.08 2.23 4.35
CA ASP A 38 15.41 0.95 4.12
C ASP A 38 15.36 0.63 2.63
N LEU A 39 15.02 1.63 1.81
CA LEU A 39 15.02 1.52 0.35
C LEU A 39 16.43 1.24 -0.20
N LYS A 40 17.44 1.91 0.34
CA LYS A 40 18.85 1.68 -0.04
C LYS A 40 19.31 0.28 0.35
N PHE A 41 18.90 -0.20 1.52
CA PHE A 41 19.16 -1.58 1.96
C PHE A 41 18.52 -2.59 1.02
N ILE A 42 17.23 -2.43 0.69
CA ILE A 42 16.51 -3.32 -0.24
C ILE A 42 17.19 -3.33 -1.62
N LYS A 43 17.56 -2.14 -2.14
CA LYS A 43 18.28 -2.02 -3.42
C LYS A 43 19.58 -2.83 -3.40
N ASN A 44 20.41 -2.63 -2.37
CA ASN A 44 21.67 -3.35 -2.25
C ASN A 44 21.46 -4.85 -2.04
N PHE A 45 20.45 -5.23 -1.26
CA PHE A 45 20.08 -6.62 -1.01
C PHE A 45 19.70 -7.35 -2.30
N ILE A 46 18.93 -6.71 -3.18
CA ILE A 46 18.59 -7.25 -4.50
C ILE A 46 19.83 -7.37 -5.39
N LEU A 47 20.72 -6.37 -5.38
CA LEU A 47 21.98 -6.41 -6.13
C LEU A 47 22.92 -7.53 -5.64
N ALA A 48 22.87 -7.87 -4.36
CA ALA A 48 23.57 -9.00 -3.74
C ALA A 48 22.81 -10.33 -3.88
N SER A 49 21.85 -10.43 -4.81
CA SER A 49 21.01 -11.62 -5.03
C SER A 49 20.29 -12.16 -3.79
N GLY A 50 20.03 -11.30 -2.80
CA GLY A 50 19.44 -11.68 -1.51
C GLY A 50 20.42 -12.33 -0.52
N SER A 51 21.72 -12.31 -0.80
CA SER A 51 22.75 -12.86 0.07
C SER A 51 23.00 -11.96 1.28
N LEU A 52 22.49 -12.37 2.44
CA LEU A 52 22.77 -11.72 3.72
C LEU A 52 24.26 -11.63 4.05
N LYS A 53 25.05 -12.61 3.59
CA LYS A 53 26.51 -12.65 3.84
C LYS A 53 27.24 -11.60 3.01
N GLU A 54 26.87 -11.42 1.75
CA GLU A 54 27.46 -10.39 0.89
C GLU A 54 27.09 -8.98 1.35
N ILE A 55 25.84 -8.79 1.81
CA ILE A 55 25.41 -7.53 2.43
C ILE A 55 26.19 -7.25 3.72
N ALA A 56 26.42 -8.26 4.55
CA ALA A 56 27.24 -8.10 5.76
C ALA A 56 28.64 -7.59 5.42
N THR A 57 29.27 -8.16 4.38
CA THR A 57 30.57 -7.69 3.87
C THR A 57 30.51 -6.27 3.30
N LEU A 58 29.49 -5.94 2.51
CA LEU A 58 29.32 -4.62 1.89
C LEU A 58 29.16 -3.50 2.92
N TYR A 59 28.41 -3.75 3.99
CA TYR A 59 28.15 -2.79 5.05
C TYR A 59 29.20 -2.85 6.19
N GLY A 60 30.17 -3.76 6.13
CA GLY A 60 31.20 -3.93 7.15
C GLY A 60 30.66 -4.38 8.51
N VAL A 61 29.52 -5.07 8.53
CA VAL A 61 28.83 -5.52 9.76
C VAL A 61 28.75 -7.04 9.81
N THR A 62 28.40 -7.58 10.98
CA THR A 62 28.25 -9.03 11.14
C THR A 62 26.91 -9.54 10.59
N TYR A 63 26.88 -10.81 10.18
CA TYR A 63 25.67 -11.47 9.68
C TYR A 63 24.47 -11.35 10.63
N PRO A 64 24.60 -11.51 11.98
CA PRO A 64 23.49 -11.27 12.91
C PRO A 64 22.92 -9.84 12.85
N THR A 65 23.77 -8.83 12.65
CA THR A 65 23.34 -7.43 12.55
C THR A 65 22.50 -7.18 11.30
N VAL A 66 22.91 -7.72 10.15
CA VAL A 66 22.14 -7.62 8.90
C VAL A 66 20.83 -8.38 9.01
N ARG A 67 20.85 -9.57 9.59
CA ARG A 67 19.65 -10.38 9.80
C ARG A 67 18.61 -9.64 10.62
N LEU A 68 19.03 -9.01 11.73
CA LEU A 68 18.13 -8.19 12.56
C LEU A 68 17.55 -7.02 11.77
N ARG A 69 18.35 -6.38 10.90
CA ARG A 69 17.89 -5.28 10.04
C ARG A 69 16.85 -5.77 9.01
N LEU A 70 17.07 -6.93 8.40
CA LEU A 70 16.11 -7.55 7.48
C LEU A 70 14.81 -7.94 8.21
N ASP A 71 14.91 -8.56 9.40
CA ASP A 71 13.74 -8.97 10.18
C ASP A 71 12.87 -7.76 10.55
N ARG A 72 13.48 -6.63 10.94
CA ARG A 72 12.76 -5.38 11.20
C ARG A 72 12.05 -4.83 9.95
N LEU A 73 12.70 -4.91 8.79
CA LEU A 73 12.10 -4.51 7.51
C LEU A 73 10.89 -5.38 7.15
N ILE A 74 11.01 -6.70 7.30
CA ILE A 74 9.92 -7.65 7.09
C ILE A 74 8.75 -7.34 8.04
N GLN A 75 9.03 -7.07 9.32
CA GLN A 75 8.00 -6.68 10.28
C GLN A 75 7.32 -5.37 9.89
N LYS A 76 8.08 -4.35 9.48
CA LYS A 76 7.54 -3.05 9.04
C LYS A 76 6.61 -3.22 7.85
N ILE A 77 7.01 -4.00 6.84
CA ILE A 77 6.19 -4.32 5.67
C ILE A 77 4.93 -5.09 6.09
N ASN A 78 5.06 -6.14 6.90
CA ASN A 78 3.91 -6.91 7.37
C ASN A 78 2.92 -6.08 8.18
N ILE A 79 3.36 -5.11 8.98
CA ILE A 79 2.47 -4.22 9.75
C ILE A 79 1.72 -3.29 8.80
N THR A 80 2.39 -2.71 7.82
CA THR A 80 1.75 -1.84 6.82
C THR A 80 0.77 -2.63 5.94
N GLU A 81 1.16 -3.82 5.50
CA GLU A 81 0.28 -4.70 4.73
C GLU A 81 -0.86 -5.25 5.60
N SER A 82 -0.62 -5.56 6.88
CA SER A 82 -1.67 -5.99 7.82
C SER A 82 -2.69 -4.89 8.14
N ALA A 83 -2.28 -3.62 8.06
CA ALA A 83 -3.21 -2.49 8.13
C ALA A 83 -4.13 -2.42 6.89
N GLU A 84 -3.74 -3.03 5.77
CA GLU A 84 -4.56 -3.23 4.55
C GLU A 84 -5.26 -4.61 4.50
N ASN A 85 -4.70 -5.64 5.15
CA ASN A 85 -5.13 -7.06 5.08
C ASN A 85 -6.35 -7.43 5.93
N GLU A 86 -7.22 -6.47 6.27
CA GLU A 86 -8.60 -6.84 6.53
C GLU A 86 -9.42 -6.44 5.30
N PRO A 87 -9.60 -7.37 4.33
CA PRO A 87 -10.39 -7.12 3.13
C PRO A 87 -11.76 -6.51 3.45
N PHE A 88 -12.32 -6.87 4.61
CA PHE A 88 -13.52 -6.30 5.16
C PHE A 88 -13.38 -4.82 5.57
N VAL A 89 -12.38 -4.45 6.36
CA VAL A 89 -12.13 -3.05 6.76
C VAL A 89 -11.80 -2.19 5.53
N THR A 90 -11.04 -2.72 4.58
CA THR A 90 -10.72 -2.05 3.32
C THR A 90 -11.97 -1.86 2.44
N LEU A 91 -12.86 -2.85 2.37
CA LEU A 91 -14.15 -2.73 1.69
C LEU A 91 -15.04 -1.66 2.35
N VAL A 92 -15.15 -1.67 3.67
CA VAL A 92 -15.96 -0.70 4.43
C VAL A 92 -15.42 0.72 4.26
N LYS A 93 -14.09 0.92 4.31
CA LYS A 93 -13.45 2.20 4.01
C LYS A 93 -13.74 2.67 2.58
N ARG A 94 -13.66 1.77 1.59
CA ARG A 94 -13.98 2.11 0.19
C ARG A 94 -15.44 2.50 0.01
N LEU A 95 -16.37 1.78 0.65
CA LEU A 95 -17.80 2.10 0.61
C LEU A 95 -18.12 3.46 1.24
N ALA A 96 -17.40 3.83 2.30
CA ALA A 96 -17.52 5.15 2.92
C ALA A 96 -16.98 6.28 2.01
N LEU A 97 -15.87 6.03 1.30
CA LEU A 97 -15.31 6.99 0.34
C LEU A 97 -16.15 7.17 -0.92
N ASP A 98 -16.89 6.13 -1.33
CA ASP A 98 -17.81 6.16 -2.48
C ASP A 98 -19.19 6.78 -2.14
N ASP A 99 -19.35 7.39 -0.96
CA ASP A 99 -20.63 7.91 -0.41
C ASP A 99 -21.77 6.87 -0.37
N LYS A 100 -21.44 5.58 -0.43
CA LYS A 100 -22.41 4.47 -0.35
C LYS A 100 -22.70 4.03 1.08
N LEU A 101 -21.88 4.48 2.02
CA LEU A 101 -21.97 4.18 3.44
C LEU A 101 -21.62 5.44 4.21
N ASP A 102 -22.43 5.78 5.20
CA ASP A 102 -22.16 6.91 6.08
C ASP A 102 -20.90 6.68 6.94
N TYR A 103 -20.14 7.73 7.22
CA TYR A 103 -18.87 7.66 7.94
C TYR A 103 -19.03 7.11 9.35
N ASP A 104 -20.06 7.54 10.08
CA ASP A 104 -20.31 7.09 11.45
C ASP A 104 -20.71 5.61 11.46
N THR A 105 -21.48 5.19 10.46
CA THR A 105 -21.86 3.79 10.26
C THR A 105 -20.64 2.92 9.92
N ALA A 106 -19.77 3.37 9.02
CA ALA A 106 -18.54 2.67 8.66
C ALA A 106 -17.62 2.48 9.87
N LYS A 107 -17.48 3.51 10.72
CA LYS A 107 -16.69 3.47 11.94
C LYS A 107 -17.24 2.48 12.97
N LEU A 108 -18.57 2.43 13.13
CA LEU A 108 -19.24 1.48 14.01
C LEU A 108 -18.97 0.03 13.57
N ILE A 109 -19.14 -0.26 12.28
CA ILE A 109 -18.93 -1.59 11.69
C ILE A 109 -17.48 -2.06 11.89
N ILE A 110 -16.49 -1.21 11.63
CA ILE A 110 -15.07 -1.53 11.83
C ILE A 110 -14.75 -1.78 13.31
N THR A 111 -15.39 -1.04 14.21
CA THR A 111 -15.16 -1.16 15.65
C THR A 111 -15.70 -2.48 16.20
N GLU A 112 -16.92 -2.87 15.82
CA GLU A 112 -17.51 -4.14 16.24
C GLU A 112 -16.77 -5.35 15.64
N TYR A 113 -16.39 -5.28 14.36
CA TYR A 113 -15.60 -6.33 13.72
C TYR A 113 -14.28 -6.62 14.44
N ARG A 114 -13.60 -5.58 14.92
CA ARG A 114 -12.35 -5.71 15.68
C ARG A 114 -12.54 -6.28 17.08
N LYS A 115 -13.72 -6.09 17.70
CA LYS A 115 -14.04 -6.67 19.01
C LYS A 115 -14.30 -8.17 18.92
N GLU A 116 -14.96 -8.65 17.86
CA GLU A 116 -15.25 -10.08 17.67
C GLU A 116 -14.01 -10.92 17.34
N LYS A 117 -12.98 -10.31 16.74
CA LYS A 117 -11.72 -11.00 16.41
C LYS A 117 -10.77 -11.13 17.62
N SER A 118 -11.11 -10.53 18.75
CA SER A 118 -10.23 -10.39 19.92
C SER A 118 -10.56 -11.31 21.07
#